data_AF-A0A6I7QAM5-F1
#
_entry.id   AF-A0A6I7QAM5-F1
#
_cell.length_a   1.000
_cell.length_b   1.000
_cell.length_c   1.000
_cell.angle_alpha   90.00
_cell.angle_beta   90.00
_cell.angle_gamma   90.00
#
_symmetry.space_group_name_H-M   'P 1'
#
loop_
_entity.id
_entity.type
_entity.pdbx_description
1 polymer ?
#
loop_
_entity_poly.entity_id
_entity_poly.type
_entity_poly.pdbx_seq_one_letter_code
_entity_poly.pdbx_strand_id
1 'polypeptide(L)'
;MKTDLIFHVVSRRKWPGLNKNGVYTPDSTEDTDRVECIHAERINSYLNNEFKGRKNLLLLVIDISRLANRYKMDKETGRVWVEKGINLDAILDKIRIDCEEDGSFDVEFKAD
;
A
#
# COMPACT_ATOMS: atom_id res chain seq x y z
N MET A 1 2.29 20.36 9.23
CA MET A 1 1.20 19.36 9.30
C MET A 1 1.87 18.00 9.28
N LYS A 2 1.56 17.10 10.23
CA LYS A 2 2.11 15.75 10.23
C LYS A 2 1.35 14.97 9.16
N THR A 3 1.99 14.65 8.04
CA THR A 3 1.39 13.84 6.98
C THR A 3 1.25 12.41 7.51
N ASP A 4 0.02 11.90 7.58
CA ASP A 4 -0.24 10.52 8.02
C ASP A 4 -0.25 9.62 6.78
N LEU A 5 0.94 9.10 6.46
CA LEU A 5 1.17 8.26 5.29
C LEU A 5 0.90 6.79 5.62
N ILE A 6 0.17 6.16 4.71
CA ILE A 6 -0.03 4.71 4.68
C ILE A 6 0.44 4.14 3.36
N PHE A 7 0.73 2.86 3.38
CA PHE A 7 1.38 2.17 2.28
C PHE A 7 0.57 0.96 1.85
N HIS A 8 0.48 0.74 0.55
CA HIS A 8 -0.11 -0.45 -0.04
C HIS A 8 0.83 -1.06 -1.07
N VAL A 9 0.90 -2.39 -1.13
CA VAL A 9 1.80 -3.11 -2.03
C VAL A 9 1.00 -3.80 -3.13
N VAL A 10 1.36 -3.53 -4.38
CA VAL A 10 0.72 -4.14 -5.56
C VAL A 10 1.77 -4.63 -6.55
N SER A 11 1.47 -5.70 -7.28
CA SER A 11 2.33 -6.10 -8.39
C SER A 11 2.33 -5.03 -9.48
N ARG A 12 3.51 -4.61 -9.95
CA ARG A 12 3.64 -3.64 -11.05
C ARG A 12 2.92 -4.12 -12.31
N ARG A 13 2.92 -5.43 -12.57
CA ARG A 13 2.23 -6.01 -13.74
C ARG A 13 0.72 -5.83 -13.68
N LYS A 14 0.15 -5.86 -12.47
CA LYS A 14 -1.31 -5.71 -12.25
C LYS A 14 -1.75 -4.25 -12.24
N TRP A 15 -0.87 -3.34 -11.81
CA TRP A 15 -1.19 -1.91 -11.65
C TRP A 15 -2.00 -1.26 -12.79
N PRO A 16 -1.63 -1.41 -14.08
CA PRO A 16 -2.39 -0.78 -15.18
C PRO A 16 -3.84 -1.28 -15.31
N GLY A 17 -4.14 -2.49 -14.81
CA GLY A 17 -5.48 -3.06 -14.85
C GLY A 17 -6.36 -2.65 -13.66
N LEU A 18 -5.74 -2.20 -12.57
CA LEU A 18 -6.37 -1.95 -11.27
C LEU A 18 -6.66 -0.47 -11.00
N ASN A 19 -6.24 0.44 -11.88
CA ASN A 19 -6.37 1.88 -11.70
C ASN A 19 -7.26 2.52 -12.77
N LYS A 20 -8.56 2.25 -12.72
CA LYS A 20 -9.52 2.74 -13.73
C LYS A 20 -10.36 3.88 -13.17
N ASN A 21 -10.71 4.83 -14.03
CA ASN A 21 -11.64 5.93 -13.70
C ASN A 21 -11.24 6.74 -12.46
N GLY A 22 -9.94 6.94 -12.22
CA GLY A 22 -9.46 7.73 -11.08
C GLY A 22 -9.49 7.02 -9.73
N VAL A 23 -9.79 5.71 -9.69
CA VAL A 23 -9.77 4.89 -8.47
C VAL A 23 -8.90 3.66 -8.68
N TYR A 24 -8.06 3.37 -7.69
CA TYR A 24 -7.37 2.10 -7.55
C TYR A 24 -8.24 1.12 -6.75
N THR A 25 -8.48 -0.07 -7.32
CA THR A 25 -9.17 -1.16 -6.66
C THR A 25 -8.34 -2.44 -6.86
N PRO A 26 -7.90 -3.13 -5.79
CA PRO A 26 -7.17 -4.38 -5.91
C PRO A 26 -8.07 -5.47 -6.52
N ASP A 27 -7.45 -6.51 -7.11
CA ASP A 27 -8.17 -7.69 -7.58
C ASP A 27 -8.96 -8.29 -6.40
N SER A 28 -10.28 -8.31 -6.50
CA SER A 28 -11.18 -8.80 -5.45
C SER A 28 -10.99 -10.30 -5.24
N THR A 29 -10.45 -10.72 -4.09
CA THR A 29 -10.66 -12.09 -3.59
C THR A 29 -11.98 -12.09 -2.82
N GLU A 30 -13.09 -12.26 -3.54
CA GLU A 30 -14.47 -12.61 -3.14
C GLU A 30 -15.14 -11.90 -1.94
N ASP A 31 -14.45 -11.17 -1.08
CA ASP A 31 -14.97 -10.87 0.24
C ASP A 31 -14.42 -9.60 0.87
N THR A 32 -13.95 -8.61 0.10
CA THR A 32 -13.83 -7.26 0.67
C THR A 32 -13.67 -6.14 -0.36
N ASP A 33 -14.69 -5.27 -0.41
CA ASP A 33 -14.63 -3.91 -0.97
C ASP A 33 -13.69 -3.00 -0.15
N ARG A 34 -12.51 -3.46 0.24
CA ARG A 34 -11.55 -2.65 1.00
C ARG A 34 -10.10 -2.93 0.60
N VAL A 35 -9.29 -1.90 0.70
CA VAL A 35 -7.84 -1.96 0.47
C VAL A 35 -7.14 -1.97 1.82
N GLU A 36 -6.40 -3.04 2.09
CA GLU A 36 -5.50 -3.09 3.26
C GLU A 36 -4.24 -2.27 2.98
N CYS A 37 -3.96 -1.34 3.88
CA CYS A 37 -2.81 -0.45 3.90
C CYS A 37 -2.14 -0.53 5.27
N ILE A 38 -0.92 -0.01 5.37
CA ILE A 38 -0.05 -0.25 6.52
C ILE A 38 0.76 1.00 6.82
N HIS A 39 1.02 1.28 8.09
CA HIS A 39 1.97 2.35 8.47
C HIS A 39 3.43 1.99 8.17
N ALA A 40 4.26 3.02 7.98
CA ALA A 40 5.69 2.90 7.68
C ALA A 40 6.42 1.94 8.64
N GLU A 41 6.14 2.05 9.94
CA GLU A 41 6.78 1.27 11.02
C GLU A 41 6.64 -0.25 10.86
N ARG A 42 5.65 -0.71 10.09
CA ARG A 42 5.38 -2.15 9.88
C ARG A 42 5.74 -2.64 8.49
N ILE A 43 6.21 -1.77 7.58
CA ILE A 43 6.33 -2.14 6.16
C ILE A 43 7.27 -3.33 5.94
N ASN A 44 8.42 -3.35 6.61
CA ASN A 44 9.42 -4.40 6.42
C ASN A 44 8.90 -5.73 6.95
N SER A 45 8.27 -5.73 8.13
CA SER A 45 7.64 -6.93 8.66
C SER A 45 6.55 -7.47 7.75
N TYR A 46 5.73 -6.60 7.16
CA TYR A 46 4.68 -6.99 6.23
C TYR A 46 5.24 -7.55 4.92
N LEU A 47 6.20 -6.86 4.29
CA LEU A 47 6.83 -7.29 3.05
C LEU A 47 7.51 -8.65 3.21
N ASN A 48 8.24 -8.86 4.31
CA ASN A 48 8.90 -10.12 4.58
C ASN A 48 7.93 -11.27 4.91
N ASN A 49 6.73 -10.99 5.40
CA ASN A 49 5.72 -12.02 5.68
C ASN A 49 4.88 -12.35 4.43
N GLU A 50 4.41 -11.35 3.70
CA GLU A 50 3.42 -11.52 2.63
C GLU A 50 4.04 -11.58 1.22
N PHE A 51 5.24 -11.01 1.04
CA PHE A 51 5.85 -10.81 -0.27
C PHE A 51 7.26 -11.40 -0.41
N LYS A 52 7.76 -12.18 0.55
CA LYS A 52 9.13 -12.74 0.52
C LYS A 52 9.49 -13.36 -0.84
N GLY A 53 10.67 -13.01 -1.35
CA GLY A 53 11.20 -13.48 -2.63
C GLY A 53 10.50 -12.90 -3.87
N ARG A 54 9.52 -12.01 -3.71
CA ARG A 54 8.84 -11.37 -4.83
C ARG A 54 9.63 -10.17 -5.33
N LYS A 55 9.54 -9.98 -6.65
CA LYS A 55 10.09 -8.83 -7.36
C LYS A 55 8.99 -8.14 -8.14
N ASN A 56 9.32 -6.96 -8.67
CA ASN A 56 8.49 -6.14 -9.53
C ASN A 56 7.21 -5.68 -8.83
N LEU A 57 7.36 -5.20 -7.60
CA LEU A 57 6.29 -4.64 -6.79
C LEU A 57 6.30 -3.11 -6.89
N LEU A 58 5.14 -2.52 -6.62
CA LEU A 58 4.98 -1.09 -6.38
C LEU A 58 4.51 -0.91 -4.94
N LEU A 59 5.20 -0.04 -4.23
CA LEU A 59 4.78 0.51 -2.95
C LEU A 59 4.06 1.84 -3.23
N LEU A 60 2.75 1.84 -3.05
CA LEU A 60 1.93 3.04 -3.16
C LEU A 60 2.06 3.84 -1.88
N VAL A 61 2.46 5.10 -2.00
CA VAL A 61 2.53 6.07 -0.89
C VAL A 61 1.23 6.86 -0.88
N ILE A 62 0.44 6.73 0.18
CA ILE A 62 -0.93 7.24 0.24
C ILE A 62 -1.07 8.23 1.40
N ASP A 63 -1.61 9.41 1.10
CA ASP A 63 -1.95 10.44 2.09
C ASP A 63 -3.37 10.23 2.61
N ILE A 64 -3.50 9.87 3.89
CA ILE A 64 -4.81 9.65 4.53
C ILE A 64 -5.72 10.88 4.40
N SER A 65 -5.15 12.10 4.46
CA SER A 65 -5.94 13.34 4.43
C SER A 65 -6.62 13.59 3.08
N ARG A 66 -6.19 12.89 2.02
CA ARG A 66 -6.73 12.99 0.66
C ARG A 66 -7.67 11.84 0.30
N LEU A 67 -7.90 10.89 1.21
CA LEU A 67 -8.80 9.78 0.97
C LEU A 67 -10.23 10.27 0.81
N ALA A 68 -10.85 9.94 -0.32
CA ALA A 68 -12.26 10.21 -0.58
C ALA A 68 -13.19 9.21 0.12
N ASN A 69 -12.69 8.00 0.40
CA ASN A 69 -13.46 6.93 1.02
C ASN A 69 -13.16 6.81 2.52
N ARG A 70 -14.10 6.20 3.26
CA ARG A 70 -13.93 5.92 4.69
C ARG A 70 -12.82 4.90 4.89
N TYR A 71 -12.13 5.02 6.02
CA TYR A 71 -11.15 4.04 6.45
C TYR A 71 -11.34 3.66 7.92
N LYS A 72 -10.83 2.48 8.29
CA LYS A 72 -10.70 2.04 9.68
C LYS A 72 -9.23 1.75 9.94
N MET A 73 -8.75 2.19 11.10
CA MET A 73 -7.38 1.94 11.55
C MET A 73 -7.39 1.12 12.82
N ASP A 74 -6.60 0.05 12.83
CA ASP A 74 -6.28 -0.69 14.05
C ASP A 74 -4.97 -0.16 14.63
N LYS A 75 -5.06 0.40 15.84
CA LYS A 75 -3.93 1.03 16.53
C LYS A 75 -2.91 0.02 17.06
N GLU A 76 -3.31 -1.23 17.30
CA GLU A 76 -2.41 -2.26 17.82
C GLU A 76 -1.56 -2.85 16.70
N THR A 77 -2.21 -3.14 15.57
CA THR A 77 -1.54 -3.76 14.41
C THR A 77 -0.95 -2.75 13.44
N GLY A 78 -1.42 -1.50 13.44
CA GLY A 78 -1.03 -0.49 12.45
C GLY A 78 -1.61 -0.76 11.06
N ARG A 79 -2.64 -1.60 10.96
CA ARG A 79 -3.36 -1.89 9.72
C ARG A 79 -4.45 -0.85 9.48
N VAL A 80 -4.60 -0.47 8.23
CA VAL A 80 -5.62 0.49 7.78
C VAL A 80 -6.42 -0.14 6.65
N TRP A 81 -7.74 -0.12 6.75
CA TRP A 81 -8.62 -0.62 5.70
C TRP A 81 -9.40 0.53 5.11
N VAL A 82 -9.18 0.80 3.82
CA VAL A 82 -9.88 1.84 3.06
C VAL A 82 -11.02 1.21 2.28
N GLU A 83 -12.26 1.64 2.50
CA GLU A 83 -13.44 1.11 1.80
C GLU A 83 -13.46 1.54 0.32
N LYS A 84 -14.01 0.73 -0.57
CA LYS A 84 -14.30 1.04 -1.99
C LYS A 84 -13.11 1.51 -2.85
N GLY A 85 -11.89 1.20 -2.45
CA GLY A 85 -10.70 1.57 -3.20
C GLY A 85 -10.08 2.91 -2.79
N ILE A 86 -9.01 3.29 -3.48
CA ILE A 86 -8.23 4.50 -3.19
C ILE A 86 -8.33 5.44 -4.39
N ASN A 87 -8.80 6.67 -4.18
CA ASN A 87 -8.76 7.70 -5.22
C ASN A 87 -7.31 8.04 -5.59
N LEU A 88 -7.01 8.17 -6.88
CA LEU A 88 -5.62 8.34 -7.36
C LEU A 88 -4.95 9.62 -6.84
N ASP A 89 -5.72 10.66 -6.53
CA ASP A 89 -5.22 11.90 -5.92
C ASP A 89 -4.65 11.71 -4.50
N ALA A 90 -5.07 10.66 -3.81
CA ALA A 90 -4.50 10.28 -2.52
C ALA A 90 -3.15 9.55 -2.66
N ILE A 91 -2.80 9.06 -3.84
CA ILE A 91 -1.54 8.35 -4.10
C ILE A 91 -0.49 9.38 -4.50
N LEU A 92 0.38 9.73 -3.54
CA LEU A 92 1.44 10.71 -3.73
C LEU A 92 2.58 10.17 -4.61
N ASP A 93 2.93 8.89 -4.44
CA ASP A 93 4.03 8.27 -5.18
C ASP A 93 3.83 6.76 -5.34
N LYS A 94 4.60 6.17 -6.27
CA LYS A 94 4.65 4.73 -6.56
C LYS A 94 6.10 4.29 -6.65
N ILE A 95 6.64 3.80 -5.55
CA ILE A 95 8.04 3.40 -5.46
C ILE A 95 8.16 1.96 -5.97
N ARG A 96 9.06 1.72 -6.92
CA ARG A 96 9.38 0.35 -7.34
C ARG A 96 10.24 -0.31 -6.26
N ILE A 97 9.82 -1.47 -5.80
CA ILE A 97 10.61 -2.29 -4.86
C ILE A 97 10.78 -3.71 -5.39
N ASP A 98 11.95 -4.27 -5.13
CA ASP A 98 12.36 -5.62 -5.44
C ASP A 98 12.95 -6.21 -4.13
N CYS A 99 12.79 -7.51 -3.89
CA CYS A 99 13.46 -8.15 -2.76
C CYS A 99 14.98 -8.23 -2.99
N GLU A 100 15.72 -8.34 -1.90
CA GLU A 100 17.16 -8.62 -1.87
C GLU A 100 17.49 -10.01 -2.44
N GLU A 101 18.79 -10.32 -2.55
CA GLU A 101 19.26 -11.62 -3.07
C GLU A 101 18.77 -12.81 -2.24
N ASP A 102 18.65 -12.64 -0.91
CA ASP A 102 18.13 -13.67 0.01
C ASP A 102 16.59 -13.71 0.06
N GLY A 103 15.93 -12.84 -0.73
CA GLY A 103 14.49 -12.72 -0.82
C GLY A 103 13.85 -11.86 0.28
N SER A 104 14.65 -11.28 1.18
CA SER A 104 14.15 -10.35 2.20
C SER A 104 13.85 -8.95 1.61
N PHE A 105 13.16 -8.14 2.39
CA PHE A 105 12.95 -6.72 2.10
C PHE A 105 13.49 -5.87 3.24
N ASP A 106 14.22 -4.82 2.89
CA ASP A 106 14.64 -3.77 3.80
C ASP A 106 14.41 -2.39 3.15
N VAL A 107 13.22 -1.83 3.38
CA VAL A 107 12.80 -0.53 2.88
C VAL A 107 13.00 0.51 3.98
N GLU A 108 13.79 1.55 3.67
CA GLU A 108 13.98 2.70 4.54
C GLU A 108 13.13 3.89 4.07
N PHE A 109 12.42 4.53 5.00
CA PHE A 109 11.77 5.81 4.77
C PHE A 109 12.57 6.92 5.44
N LYS A 110 13.05 7.88 4.64
CA LYS A 110 13.60 9.12 5.18
C LYS A 110 12.46 10.12 5.33
N ALA A 111 12.18 10.50 6.57
CA ALA A 111 11.42 11.71 6.84
C ALA A 111 12.44 12.86 6.81
N ASP A 112 12.38 13.69 5.78
CA ASP A 112 13.08 14.98 5.75
C ASP A 112 12.41 15.99 6.72
#